data_AF-A0A397Z0R3-F1
#
_entry.id   AF-A0A397Z0R3-F1
#
_cell.length_a   1.000
_cell.length_b   1.000
_cell.length_c   1.000
_cell.angle_alpha   90.00
_cell.angle_beta   90.00
_cell.angle_gamma   90.00
#
_symmetry.space_group_name_H-M   'P 1'
#
loop_
_entity.id
_entity.type
_entity.pdbx_description
1 polymer ?
#
loop_
_entity_poly.entity_id
_entity_poly.type
_entity_poly.pdbx_seq_one_letter_code
_entity_poly.pdbx_strand_id
1 'polypeptide(L)'
;DRTNSFDIKESMTVHCGFVKGTKPGHQTGFEIDEDILPELDQFHDVIVASAIFGKYDIIQEPVNISEMARKNIPFYMFIDEETHSYLKNTSRYSDDNKRVGLWTIIVVHNVPYTDARRNGKIPKLLLHRLFPNVRYSIWLDAKLQLVVDPYQILERFLWRTNSSIAMSRHYRRFDVFVEAEANKAARKYDNASIDYQVEFYKKEGLTPYTDAKLPITSDVPEGCTIIREHIPITNLF
;
A
#
# COMPACT_ATOMS: atom_id res chain seq x y z
N ASP A 1 -6.91 -9.52 -25.17
CA ASP A 1 -8.15 -8.85 -24.75
C ASP A 1 -8.12 -8.66 -23.24
N ARG A 2 -8.37 -7.44 -22.75
CA ARG A 2 -8.35 -7.07 -21.33
C ARG A 2 -9.40 -7.85 -20.54
N THR A 3 -10.55 -8.13 -21.14
CA THR A 3 -11.62 -8.89 -20.47
C THR A 3 -11.15 -10.28 -20.06
N ASN A 4 -10.34 -10.92 -20.92
CA ASN A 4 -9.77 -12.24 -20.66
C ASN A 4 -8.70 -12.23 -19.54
N SER A 5 -8.12 -11.07 -19.20
CA SER A 5 -7.16 -10.98 -18.09
C SER A 5 -7.81 -11.02 -16.70
N PHE A 6 -9.12 -10.87 -16.62
CA PHE A 6 -9.88 -11.02 -15.38
C PHE A 6 -10.37 -12.46 -15.13
N ASP A 7 -10.29 -13.32 -16.15
CA ASP A 7 -10.60 -14.75 -16.05
C ASP A 7 -9.37 -15.53 -15.60
N ILE A 8 -9.33 -15.88 -14.32
CA ILE A 8 -8.16 -16.45 -13.65
C ILE A 8 -8.00 -17.91 -14.02
N LYS A 9 -6.80 -18.28 -14.49
CA LYS A 9 -6.45 -19.66 -14.82
C LYS A 9 -5.19 -20.05 -14.06
N GLU A 10 -5.10 -21.30 -13.62
CA GLU A 10 -3.93 -21.83 -12.94
C GLU A 10 -2.65 -21.70 -13.78
N SER A 11 -2.78 -21.67 -15.11
CA SER A 11 -1.67 -21.51 -16.05
C SER A 11 -1.26 -20.04 -16.29
N MET A 12 -1.88 -19.06 -15.63
CA MET A 12 -1.53 -17.65 -15.83
C MET A 12 -0.18 -17.33 -15.19
N THR A 13 0.72 -16.76 -15.99
CA THR A 13 1.97 -16.21 -15.48
C THR A 13 1.71 -14.87 -14.83
N VAL A 14 2.05 -14.75 -13.55
CA VAL A 14 1.95 -13.49 -12.81
C VAL A 14 3.35 -12.93 -12.60
N HIS A 15 3.58 -11.67 -12.97
CA HIS A 15 4.82 -10.99 -12.60
C HIS A 15 4.91 -10.90 -11.08
N CYS A 16 6.06 -11.24 -10.49
CA CYS A 16 6.21 -11.28 -9.03
C CYS A 16 6.16 -9.90 -8.36
N GLY A 17 6.21 -8.80 -9.15
CA GLY A 17 6.24 -7.43 -8.66
C GLY A 17 7.63 -6.97 -8.20
N PHE A 18 8.60 -7.89 -8.14
CA PHE A 18 9.98 -7.64 -7.74
C PHE A 18 10.95 -8.00 -8.88
N VAL A 19 12.18 -7.46 -8.85
CA VAL A 19 13.13 -7.61 -9.96
C VAL A 19 13.83 -8.98 -9.93
N LYS A 20 14.04 -9.54 -8.73
CA LYS A 20 14.78 -10.79 -8.49
C LYS A 20 14.16 -11.57 -7.32
N GLY A 21 14.71 -12.73 -7.00
CA GLY A 21 14.33 -13.51 -5.82
C GLY A 21 13.12 -14.43 -6.04
N THR A 22 13.06 -15.51 -5.26
CA THR A 22 11.95 -16.47 -5.27
C THR A 22 10.93 -16.22 -4.17
N LYS A 23 11.27 -15.37 -3.20
CA LYS A 23 10.41 -14.99 -2.07
C LYS A 23 10.36 -13.47 -1.90
N PRO A 24 9.20 -12.89 -1.57
CA PRO A 24 9.09 -11.46 -1.25
C PRO A 24 10.09 -11.07 -0.15
N GLY A 25 10.75 -9.93 -0.30
CA GLY A 25 11.71 -9.45 0.69
C GLY A 25 13.09 -10.15 0.69
N HIS A 26 13.28 -11.26 -0.03
CA HIS A 26 14.56 -11.99 -0.03
C HIS A 26 15.21 -11.98 -1.42
N GLN A 27 16.36 -11.31 -1.54
CA GLN A 27 17.13 -11.16 -2.79
C GLN A 27 16.31 -10.53 -3.94
N THR A 28 15.40 -9.62 -3.61
CA THR A 28 14.42 -9.04 -4.54
C THR A 28 14.81 -7.67 -5.13
N GLY A 29 15.84 -7.02 -4.57
CA GLY A 29 16.06 -5.59 -4.75
C GLY A 29 15.08 -4.73 -3.94
N PHE A 30 14.44 -5.32 -2.93
CA PHE A 30 13.71 -4.70 -1.83
C PHE A 30 13.86 -5.64 -0.62
N GLU A 31 15.06 -5.66 -0.04
CA GLU A 31 15.45 -6.67 0.95
C GLU A 31 14.96 -6.33 2.35
N ILE A 32 14.28 -7.28 2.98
CA ILE A 32 13.76 -7.21 4.34
C ILE A 32 14.63 -8.10 5.24
N ASP A 33 14.81 -7.69 6.50
CA ASP A 33 15.46 -8.49 7.54
C ASP A 33 15.01 -9.97 7.51
N GLU A 34 15.96 -10.90 7.53
CA GLU A 34 15.63 -12.34 7.45
C GLU A 34 14.84 -12.86 8.65
N ASP A 35 14.97 -12.23 9.82
CA ASP A 35 14.34 -12.68 11.06
C ASP A 35 12.82 -12.46 11.08
N ILE A 36 12.31 -11.47 10.34
CA ILE A 36 10.87 -11.21 10.24
C ILE A 36 10.21 -11.98 9.08
N LEU A 37 10.97 -12.49 8.11
CA LEU A 37 10.41 -13.23 6.97
C LEU A 37 9.47 -14.39 7.36
N PRO A 38 9.77 -15.20 8.40
CA PRO A 38 8.85 -16.25 8.85
C PRO A 38 7.53 -15.69 9.39
N GLU A 39 7.52 -14.50 9.99
CA GLU A 39 6.30 -13.83 10.46
C GLU A 39 5.48 -13.30 9.28
N LEU A 40 6.13 -12.72 8.26
CA LEU A 40 5.43 -12.23 7.05
C LEU A 40 4.78 -13.35 6.23
N ASP A 41 5.31 -14.58 6.34
CA ASP A 41 4.77 -15.78 5.69
C ASP A 41 3.66 -16.46 6.52
N GLN A 42 3.40 -16.02 7.76
CA GLN A 42 2.31 -16.57 8.55
C GLN A 42 0.93 -16.14 8.04
N PHE A 43 -0.06 -17.00 8.30
CA PHE A 43 -1.44 -16.65 8.03
C PHE A 43 -1.92 -15.58 9.01
N HIS A 44 -2.46 -14.49 8.46
CA HIS A 44 -3.25 -13.52 9.21
C HIS A 44 -4.53 -13.19 8.48
N ASP A 45 -5.63 -13.14 9.22
CA ASP A 45 -6.91 -12.73 8.63
C ASP A 45 -6.88 -11.25 8.23
N VAL A 46 -6.30 -10.40 9.07
CA VAL A 46 -6.17 -8.96 8.82
C VAL A 46 -4.77 -8.49 9.21
N ILE A 47 -4.17 -7.61 8.39
CA ILE A 47 -3.00 -6.81 8.77
C ILE A 47 -3.27 -5.32 8.57
N VAL A 48 -2.56 -4.49 9.31
CA VAL A 48 -2.46 -3.05 9.05
C VAL A 48 -1.01 -2.72 8.69
N ALA A 49 -0.80 -1.94 7.65
CA ALA A 49 0.55 -1.58 7.22
C ALA A 49 0.68 -0.10 6.86
N SER A 50 1.89 0.43 7.07
CA SER A 50 2.31 1.78 6.71
C SER A 50 3.79 1.77 6.35
N ALA A 51 4.32 2.89 5.85
CA ALA A 51 5.76 3.04 5.65
C ALA A 51 6.27 4.46 5.84
N ILE A 52 7.53 4.58 6.26
CA ILE A 52 8.31 5.82 6.31
C ILE A 52 9.70 5.55 5.76
N PHE A 53 10.00 6.17 4.62
CA PHE A 53 11.34 6.16 4.02
C PHE A 53 11.92 7.58 4.08
N GLY A 54 13.24 7.72 4.25
CA GLY A 54 13.94 9.00 4.28
C GLY A 54 13.52 9.93 5.42
N LYS A 55 13.01 9.38 6.53
CA LYS A 55 12.62 10.14 7.75
C LYS A 55 11.64 11.29 7.48
N TYR A 56 10.78 11.16 6.46
CA TYR A 56 9.89 12.25 6.06
C TYR A 56 8.74 12.52 7.05
N ASP A 57 8.29 11.50 7.77
CA ASP A 57 7.09 11.55 8.61
C ASP A 57 7.37 11.11 10.04
N ILE A 58 6.49 11.50 10.96
CA ILE A 58 6.47 11.02 12.35
C ILE A 58 5.54 9.81 12.41
N ILE A 59 6.00 8.71 13.01
CA ILE A 59 5.15 7.54 13.27
C ILE A 59 3.98 7.94 14.17
N GLN A 60 2.76 7.83 13.63
CA GLN A 60 1.51 8.00 14.37
C GLN A 60 1.09 6.67 14.98
N GLU A 61 0.85 6.63 16.29
CA GLU A 61 0.39 5.42 16.95
C GLU A 61 -1.12 5.22 16.74
N PRO A 62 -1.59 4.02 16.34
CA PRO A 62 -3.01 3.72 16.24
C PRO A 62 -3.70 3.87 17.60
N VAL A 63 -4.88 4.48 17.59
CA VAL A 63 -5.71 4.69 18.78
C VAL A 63 -7.08 4.04 18.62
N ASN A 64 -7.76 3.81 19.74
CA ASN A 64 -9.07 3.14 19.79
C ASN A 64 -9.10 1.72 19.18
N ILE A 65 -7.98 1.01 19.25
CA ILE A 65 -7.88 -0.38 18.82
C ILE A 65 -8.37 -1.29 19.96
N SER A 66 -9.36 -2.13 19.66
CA SER A 66 -9.93 -3.10 20.61
C SER A 66 -8.90 -4.14 21.06
N GLU A 67 -9.11 -4.75 22.22
CA GLU A 67 -8.23 -5.83 22.71
C GLU A 67 -8.16 -7.01 21.73
N MET A 68 -9.29 -7.34 21.10
CA MET A 68 -9.37 -8.38 20.07
C MET A 68 -8.48 -8.04 18.87
N ALA A 69 -8.59 -6.81 18.34
CA ALA A 69 -7.77 -6.37 17.23
C ALA A 69 -6.28 -6.31 17.61
N ARG A 70 -5.92 -5.79 18.81
CA ARG A 70 -4.53 -5.76 19.29
C ARG A 70 -3.90 -7.15 19.40
N LYS A 71 -4.71 -8.18 19.70
CA LYS A 71 -4.25 -9.57 19.82
C LYS A 71 -4.10 -10.25 18.46
N ASN A 72 -5.02 -9.99 17.53
CA ASN A 72 -5.16 -10.79 16.31
C ASN A 72 -4.64 -10.10 15.04
N ILE A 73 -4.47 -8.78 15.06
CA ILE A 73 -4.08 -7.98 13.90
C ILE A 73 -2.66 -7.47 14.09
N PRO A 74 -1.69 -7.94 13.30
CA PRO A 74 -0.37 -7.33 13.24
C PRO A 74 -0.41 -5.95 12.59
N PHE A 75 0.40 -5.04 13.13
CA PHE A 75 0.59 -3.68 12.60
C PHE A 75 2.04 -3.56 12.13
N TYR A 76 2.26 -3.37 10.85
CA TYR A 76 3.59 -3.34 10.24
C TYR A 76 3.97 -1.93 9.75
N MET A 77 5.20 -1.52 10.03
CA MET A 77 5.77 -0.26 9.54
C MET A 77 7.05 -0.53 8.77
N PHE A 78 7.01 -0.36 7.45
CA PHE A 78 8.20 -0.49 6.60
C PHE A 78 9.04 0.79 6.68
N ILE A 79 10.34 0.65 6.91
CA ILE A 79 11.28 1.77 6.97
C ILE A 79 12.60 1.45 6.27
N ASP A 80 13.35 2.47 5.86
CA ASP A 80 14.75 2.28 5.46
C ASP A 80 15.71 2.36 6.65
N GLU A 81 16.96 1.99 6.39
CA GLU A 81 18.07 2.02 7.36
C GLU A 81 18.31 3.42 7.95
N GLU A 82 18.13 4.48 7.16
CA GLU A 82 18.25 5.87 7.62
C GLU A 82 17.18 6.16 8.68
N THR A 83 15.92 5.85 8.39
CA THR A 83 14.81 6.03 9.32
C THR A 83 14.98 5.12 10.54
N HIS A 84 15.46 3.90 10.37
CA HIS A 84 15.73 2.97 11.48
C HIS A 84 16.80 3.51 12.43
N SER A 85 17.91 4.01 11.89
CA SER A 85 18.99 4.63 12.66
C SER A 85 18.49 5.85 13.43
N TYR A 86 17.59 6.63 12.84
CA TYR A 86 16.94 7.73 13.56
C TYR A 86 16.04 7.23 14.70
N LEU A 87 15.21 6.21 14.47
CA LEU A 87 14.29 5.67 15.47
C LEU A 87 15.01 5.07 16.68
N LYS A 88 16.14 4.40 16.48
CA LYS A 88 16.98 3.86 17.56
C LYS A 88 17.46 4.92 18.56
N ASN A 89 17.56 6.17 18.12
CA ASN A 89 17.93 7.29 18.98
C ASN A 89 16.74 7.93 19.71
N THR A 90 15.52 7.38 19.53
CA THR A 90 14.31 7.88 20.19
C THR A 90 13.86 6.92 21.29
N SER A 91 13.27 7.46 22.35
CA SER A 91 12.73 6.66 23.46
C SER A 91 11.47 5.84 23.10
N ARG A 92 10.93 5.99 21.89
CA ARG A 92 9.71 5.29 21.44
C ARG A 92 10.00 3.93 20.82
N TYR A 93 11.23 3.71 20.38
CA TYR A 93 11.64 2.46 19.77
C TYR A 93 12.14 1.49 20.84
N SER A 94 11.68 0.25 20.76
CA SER A 94 12.13 -0.83 21.64
C SER A 94 12.97 -1.81 20.82
N ASP A 95 14.26 -1.88 21.12
CA ASP A 95 15.20 -2.81 20.45
C ASP A 95 14.83 -4.28 20.72
N ASP A 96 14.36 -4.61 21.93
CA ASP A 96 14.06 -5.98 22.35
C ASP A 96 12.99 -6.67 21.49
N ASN A 97 12.03 -5.91 20.95
CA ASN A 97 10.94 -6.44 20.14
C ASN A 97 10.82 -5.79 18.75
N LYS A 98 11.75 -4.91 18.38
CA LYS A 98 11.72 -4.10 17.15
C LYS A 98 10.39 -3.38 16.93
N ARG A 99 9.83 -2.71 17.97
CA ARG A 99 8.53 -2.02 17.89
C ARG A 99 8.58 -0.53 18.20
N VAL A 100 7.57 0.17 17.68
CA VAL A 100 7.14 1.52 18.11
C VAL A 100 5.65 1.48 18.42
N GLY A 101 5.30 1.42 19.71
CA GLY A 101 3.91 1.24 20.12
C GLY A 101 3.35 -0.08 19.59
N LEU A 102 2.24 -0.01 18.84
CA LEU A 102 1.67 -1.17 18.15
C LEU A 102 2.45 -1.61 16.89
N TRP A 103 3.27 -0.75 16.30
CA TRP A 103 3.94 -1.05 15.04
C TRP A 103 5.14 -1.96 15.24
N THR A 104 5.12 -3.14 14.61
CA THR A 104 6.30 -3.95 14.31
C THR A 104 7.08 -3.29 13.17
N ILE A 105 8.35 -3.00 13.41
CA ILE A 105 9.22 -2.33 12.46
C ILE A 105 9.84 -3.34 11.49
N ILE A 106 9.65 -3.10 10.19
CA ILE A 106 10.25 -3.88 9.10
C ILE A 106 11.31 -3.00 8.45
N VAL A 107 12.59 -3.33 8.62
CA VAL A 107 13.69 -2.61 7.99
C VAL A 107 13.91 -3.13 6.56
N VAL A 108 14.12 -2.20 5.64
CA VAL A 108 14.39 -2.46 4.23
C VAL A 108 15.78 -1.93 3.87
N HIS A 109 16.67 -2.80 3.37
CA HIS A 109 18.07 -2.48 3.12
C HIS A 109 18.32 -2.00 1.68
N ASN A 110 17.95 -2.83 0.70
CA ASN A 110 18.22 -2.55 -0.70
C ASN A 110 17.00 -1.91 -1.37
N VAL A 111 16.80 -0.61 -1.18
CA VAL A 111 15.70 0.11 -1.83
C VAL A 111 16.03 0.49 -3.29
N PRO A 112 15.12 0.30 -4.26
CA PRO A 112 15.45 0.38 -5.69
C PRO A 112 15.42 1.82 -6.26
N TYR A 113 14.86 2.78 -5.54
CA TYR A 113 14.75 4.17 -6.00
C TYR A 113 15.53 5.13 -5.10
N THR A 114 16.12 6.15 -5.72
CA THR A 114 16.77 7.26 -5.01
C THR A 114 15.76 8.17 -4.30
N ASP A 115 14.53 8.24 -4.81
CA ASP A 115 13.42 8.98 -4.19
C ASP A 115 12.69 8.10 -3.17
N ALA A 116 12.84 8.42 -1.89
CA ALA A 116 12.20 7.69 -0.80
C ALA A 116 10.66 7.64 -0.90
N ARG A 117 10.01 8.62 -1.54
CA ARG A 117 8.56 8.56 -1.79
C ARG A 117 8.19 7.45 -2.76
N ARG A 118 9.08 7.11 -3.70
CA ARG A 118 8.87 5.98 -4.62
C ARG A 118 9.09 4.65 -3.90
N ASN A 119 10.05 4.57 -2.99
CA ASN A 119 10.26 3.37 -2.17
C ASN A 119 9.03 3.04 -1.32
N GLY A 120 8.40 4.05 -0.72
CA GLY A 120 7.14 3.87 0.02
C GLY A 120 5.96 3.38 -0.83
N LYS A 121 6.00 3.53 -2.16
CA LYS A 121 4.97 2.98 -3.06
C LYS A 121 5.03 1.46 -3.18
N ILE A 122 6.19 0.85 -2.94
CA ILE A 122 6.38 -0.60 -3.07
C ILE A 122 5.50 -1.34 -2.05
N PRO A 123 5.66 -1.16 -0.73
CA PRO A 123 4.79 -1.83 0.23
C PRO A 123 3.35 -1.33 0.13
N LYS A 124 3.12 -0.05 -0.23
CA LYS A 124 1.77 0.47 -0.46
C LYS A 124 0.96 -0.32 -1.49
N LEU A 125 1.57 -0.62 -2.64
CA LEU A 125 0.87 -1.25 -3.76
C LEU A 125 0.97 -2.78 -3.71
N LEU A 126 2.03 -3.32 -3.12
CA LEU A 126 2.37 -4.74 -3.16
C LEU A 126 2.20 -5.47 -1.82
N LEU A 127 1.40 -4.98 -0.87
CA LEU A 127 1.11 -5.73 0.38
C LEU A 127 0.66 -7.17 0.10
N HIS A 128 -0.22 -7.35 -0.88
CA HIS A 128 -0.72 -8.65 -1.31
C HIS A 128 0.35 -9.59 -1.90
N ARG A 129 1.53 -9.06 -2.26
CA ARG A 129 2.70 -9.85 -2.65
C ARG A 129 3.68 -10.05 -1.51
N LEU A 130 3.83 -9.05 -0.64
CA LEU A 130 4.69 -9.12 0.54
C LEU A 130 4.14 -10.08 1.60
N PHE A 131 2.82 -10.25 1.65
CA PHE A 131 2.09 -11.08 2.60
C PHE A 131 1.23 -12.11 1.87
N PRO A 132 1.81 -13.20 1.37
CA PRO A 132 1.10 -14.16 0.50
C PRO A 132 -0.03 -14.92 1.21
N ASN A 133 0.03 -15.04 2.54
CA ASN A 133 -0.93 -15.80 3.35
C ASN A 133 -1.88 -14.89 4.15
N VAL A 134 -2.06 -13.64 3.73
CA VAL A 134 -2.98 -12.69 4.37
C VAL A 134 -4.30 -12.63 3.62
N ARG A 135 -5.42 -12.49 4.32
CA ARG A 135 -6.74 -12.33 3.69
C ARG A 135 -7.14 -10.88 3.45
N TYR A 136 -6.92 -10.00 4.42
CA TYR A 136 -7.23 -8.57 4.31
C TYR A 136 -6.05 -7.70 4.74
N SER A 137 -5.83 -6.60 4.03
CA SER A 137 -4.85 -5.58 4.43
C SER A 137 -5.46 -4.18 4.42
N ILE A 138 -5.09 -3.39 5.43
CA ILE A 138 -5.35 -1.95 5.47
C ILE A 138 -4.01 -1.22 5.37
N TRP A 139 -3.78 -0.55 4.25
CA TRP A 139 -2.69 0.41 4.09
C TRP A 139 -3.11 1.79 4.58
N LEU A 140 -2.22 2.47 5.29
CA LEU A 140 -2.35 3.87 5.68
C LEU A 140 -1.03 4.61 5.42
N ASP A 141 -1.11 5.81 4.85
CA ASP A 141 0.08 6.68 4.78
C ASP A 141 0.48 7.14 6.19
N ALA A 142 1.78 7.17 6.47
CA ALA A 142 2.32 7.49 7.80
C ALA A 142 1.93 8.88 8.34
N LYS A 143 1.57 9.82 7.47
CA LYS A 143 1.02 11.12 7.85
C LYS A 143 -0.38 11.05 8.48
N LEU A 144 -1.05 9.91 8.36
CA LEU A 144 -2.38 9.66 8.92
C LEU A 144 -2.26 8.88 10.24
N GLN A 145 -3.24 9.06 11.10
CA GLN A 145 -3.41 8.25 12.31
C GLN A 145 -4.63 7.35 12.14
N LEU A 146 -4.48 6.06 12.45
CA LEU A 146 -5.60 5.15 12.54
C LEU A 146 -6.35 5.39 13.86
N VAL A 147 -7.58 5.88 13.78
CA VAL A 147 -8.39 6.26 14.95
C VAL A 147 -9.62 5.38 15.17
N VAL A 148 -9.82 4.38 14.32
CA VAL A 148 -10.95 3.44 14.33
C VAL A 148 -10.42 2.02 14.23
N ASP A 149 -11.08 1.08 14.90
CA ASP A 149 -10.73 -0.33 14.89
C ASP A 149 -10.74 -0.92 13.45
N PRO A 150 -9.70 -1.68 13.04
CA PRO A 150 -9.60 -2.27 11.71
C PRO A 150 -10.81 -3.12 11.30
N TYR A 151 -11.42 -3.86 12.24
CA TYR A 151 -12.58 -4.69 11.91
C TYR A 151 -13.80 -3.85 11.51
N GLN A 152 -13.99 -2.68 12.13
CA GLN A 152 -15.07 -1.76 11.76
C GLN A 152 -14.83 -1.13 10.38
N ILE A 153 -13.56 -0.87 10.04
CA ILE A 153 -13.17 -0.39 8.71
C ILE A 153 -13.50 -1.44 7.64
N LEU A 154 -13.11 -2.70 7.86
CA LEU A 154 -13.43 -3.80 6.95
C LEU A 154 -14.93 -4.03 6.81
N GLU A 155 -15.65 -4.04 7.94
CA GLU A 155 -17.09 -4.21 7.94
C GLU A 155 -17.77 -3.15 7.08
N ARG A 156 -17.40 -1.88 7.28
CA ARG A 156 -18.01 -0.75 6.59
C ARG A 156 -17.70 -0.72 5.10
N PHE A 157 -16.44 -0.93 4.72
CA PHE A 157 -15.95 -0.63 3.37
C PHE A 157 -15.82 -1.83 2.45
N LEU A 158 -15.72 -3.05 2.98
CA LEU A 158 -15.62 -4.28 2.19
C LEU A 158 -16.82 -5.20 2.43
N TRP A 159 -17.05 -5.63 3.67
CA TRP A 159 -17.98 -6.74 3.95
C TRP A 159 -19.44 -6.37 3.68
N ARG A 160 -19.89 -5.19 4.12
CA ARG A 160 -21.28 -4.73 3.89
C ARG A 160 -21.56 -4.38 2.43
N THR A 161 -20.53 -4.03 1.66
CA THR A 161 -20.66 -3.63 0.25
C THR A 161 -20.31 -4.78 -0.70
N ASN A 162 -19.92 -5.95 -0.18
CA ASN A 162 -19.41 -7.08 -0.95
C ASN A 162 -18.32 -6.66 -1.95
N SER A 163 -17.40 -5.81 -1.51
CA SER A 163 -16.31 -5.25 -2.32
C SER A 163 -14.98 -5.85 -1.88
N SER A 164 -14.07 -6.08 -2.82
CA SER A 164 -12.72 -6.61 -2.55
C SER A 164 -11.66 -5.51 -2.38
N ILE A 165 -11.97 -4.27 -2.74
CA ILE A 165 -11.08 -3.13 -2.56
C ILE A 165 -11.87 -1.85 -2.29
N ALA A 166 -11.35 -1.02 -1.39
CA ALA A 166 -11.81 0.34 -1.16
C ALA A 166 -10.61 1.28 -1.06
N MET A 167 -10.70 2.41 -1.75
CA MET A 167 -9.68 3.45 -1.77
C MET A 167 -10.36 4.81 -1.56
N SER A 168 -9.68 5.72 -0.88
CA SER A 168 -10.18 7.07 -0.76
C SER A 168 -10.19 7.78 -2.12
N ARG A 169 -11.11 8.71 -2.34
CA ARG A 169 -11.06 9.62 -3.51
C ARG A 169 -10.26 10.86 -3.12
N HIS A 170 -9.57 11.46 -4.09
CA HIS A 170 -8.88 12.71 -3.83
C HIS A 170 -9.89 13.79 -3.40
N TYR A 171 -9.58 14.51 -2.32
CA TYR A 171 -10.48 15.47 -1.63
C TYR A 171 -10.94 16.69 -2.45
N ARG A 172 -10.52 16.85 -3.72
CA ARG A 172 -10.75 18.06 -4.54
C ARG A 172 -10.85 17.76 -6.02
N ARG A 173 -10.01 16.86 -6.55
CA ARG A 173 -9.93 16.56 -7.98
C ARG A 173 -10.47 15.16 -8.20
N PHE A 174 -11.42 15.04 -9.12
CA PHE A 174 -12.07 13.76 -9.45
C PHE A 174 -11.78 13.33 -10.89
N ASP A 175 -11.20 14.23 -11.68
CA ASP A 175 -10.85 14.04 -13.09
C ASP A 175 -9.34 13.84 -13.23
N VAL A 176 -8.94 12.76 -13.91
CA VAL A 176 -7.53 12.39 -14.15
C VAL A 176 -6.79 13.44 -14.96
N PHE A 177 -7.42 14.09 -15.93
CA PHE A 177 -6.80 15.13 -16.74
C PHE A 177 -6.52 16.38 -15.91
N VAL A 178 -7.44 16.76 -15.02
CA VAL A 178 -7.22 17.86 -14.07
C VAL A 178 -6.11 17.51 -13.07
N GLU A 179 -6.08 16.28 -12.56
CA GLU A 179 -5.00 15.79 -11.68
C GLU A 179 -3.64 15.78 -12.40
N ALA A 180 -3.61 15.41 -13.68
CA ALA A 180 -2.38 15.39 -14.48
C ALA A 180 -1.77 16.78 -14.63
N GLU A 181 -2.57 17.79 -14.99
CA GLU A 181 -2.11 19.19 -15.08
C GLU A 181 -1.62 19.71 -13.72
N ALA A 182 -2.32 19.38 -12.63
CA ALA A 182 -1.89 19.73 -11.29
C ALA A 182 -0.55 19.09 -10.92
N ASN A 183 -0.33 17.82 -11.29
CA ASN A 183 0.92 17.11 -11.02
C ASN A 183 2.10 17.65 -11.86
N LYS A 184 1.85 18.06 -13.11
CA LYS A 184 2.85 18.76 -13.96
C LYS A 184 3.22 20.11 -13.35
N ALA A 185 2.24 20.92 -12.97
CA ALA A 185 2.47 22.21 -12.34
C ALA A 185 3.26 22.09 -11.02
N ALA A 186 2.97 21.07 -10.21
CA ALA A 186 3.67 20.77 -8.97
C ALA A 186 5.03 20.06 -9.16
N ARG A 187 5.43 19.75 -10.41
CA ARG A 187 6.68 19.05 -10.75
C ARG A 187 6.87 17.74 -9.97
N LYS A 188 5.78 16.99 -9.74
CA LYS A 188 5.85 15.72 -8.98
C LYS A 188 6.52 14.60 -9.79
N TYR A 189 6.38 14.63 -11.10
CA TYR A 189 7.00 13.73 -12.07
C TYR A 189 7.43 14.53 -13.29
N ASP A 190 8.27 13.92 -14.11
CA ASP A 190 8.58 14.45 -15.43
C ASP A 190 7.30 14.58 -16.28
N ASN A 191 7.16 15.72 -16.95
CA ASN A 191 5.94 16.04 -17.69
C ASN A 191 5.70 15.07 -18.84
N ALA A 192 6.75 14.65 -19.55
CA ALA A 192 6.60 13.73 -20.68
C ALA A 192 6.11 12.35 -20.21
N SER A 193 6.53 11.92 -19.02
CA SER A 193 6.03 10.68 -18.38
C SER A 193 4.54 10.78 -18.04
N ILE A 194 4.09 11.94 -17.51
CA ILE A 194 2.68 12.20 -17.23
C ILE A 194 1.87 12.21 -18.54
N ASP A 195 2.34 12.94 -19.55
CA ASP A 195 1.65 13.07 -20.84
C ASP A 195 1.52 11.71 -21.53
N TYR A 196 2.58 10.88 -21.53
CA TYR A 196 2.54 9.52 -22.04
C TYR A 196 1.44 8.68 -21.36
N GLN A 197 1.37 8.73 -20.02
CA GLN A 197 0.40 7.95 -19.26
C GLN A 197 -1.03 8.44 -19.49
N VAL A 198 -1.25 9.76 -19.62
CA VAL A 198 -2.55 10.36 -19.92
C VAL A 198 -3.00 9.99 -21.33
N GLU A 199 -2.11 10.04 -22.32
CA GLU A 199 -2.42 9.63 -23.69
C GLU A 199 -2.75 8.13 -23.78
N PHE A 200 -2.07 7.30 -22.98
CA PHE A 200 -2.44 5.89 -22.84
C PHE A 200 -3.88 5.75 -22.31
N TYR A 201 -4.24 6.47 -21.24
CA TYR A 201 -5.61 6.41 -20.71
C TYR A 201 -6.66 6.86 -21.73
N LYS A 202 -6.40 7.90 -22.52
CA LYS A 202 -7.31 8.34 -23.59
C LYS A 202 -7.48 7.27 -24.67
N LYS A 203 -6.39 6.62 -25.08
CA LYS A 203 -6.43 5.52 -26.06
C LYS A 203 -7.21 4.32 -25.54
N GLU A 204 -7.16 4.08 -24.23
CA GLU A 204 -7.96 3.06 -23.54
C GLU A 204 -9.42 3.50 -23.28
N GLY A 205 -9.83 4.68 -23.77
CA GLY A 205 -11.21 5.15 -23.72
C GLY A 205 -11.58 5.97 -22.48
N LEU A 206 -10.60 6.41 -21.67
CA LEU A 206 -10.88 7.30 -20.54
C LEU A 206 -11.34 8.68 -21.05
N THR A 207 -12.54 9.08 -20.66
CA THR A 207 -13.13 10.41 -20.90
C THR A 207 -13.08 11.27 -19.63
N PRO A 208 -13.26 12.60 -19.70
CA PRO A 208 -13.34 13.45 -18.52
C PRO A 208 -14.38 12.95 -17.51
N TYR A 209 -14.12 13.17 -16.22
CA TYR A 209 -15.01 12.75 -15.16
C TYR A 209 -16.33 13.53 -15.21
N THR A 210 -17.45 12.82 -15.10
CA THR A 210 -18.79 13.39 -14.94
C THR A 210 -19.64 12.45 -14.09
N ASP A 211 -20.73 12.95 -13.52
CA ASP A 211 -21.66 12.13 -12.71
C ASP A 211 -22.31 10.98 -13.50
N ALA A 212 -22.23 11.00 -14.83
CA ALA A 212 -22.65 9.88 -15.68
C ALA A 212 -21.82 8.60 -15.45
N LYS A 213 -20.64 8.69 -14.81
CA LYS A 213 -19.79 7.54 -14.47
C LYS A 213 -20.20 6.82 -13.18
N LEU A 214 -21.22 7.30 -12.46
CA LEU A 214 -21.72 6.60 -11.27
C LEU A 214 -22.04 5.13 -11.61
N PRO A 215 -21.67 4.19 -10.71
CA PRO A 215 -21.29 4.39 -9.31
C PRO A 215 -19.81 4.78 -9.07
N ILE A 216 -19.00 4.99 -10.10
CA ILE A 216 -17.61 5.45 -9.94
C ILE A 216 -17.62 6.93 -9.55
N THR A 217 -17.25 7.21 -8.30
CA THR A 217 -17.32 8.57 -7.72
C THR A 217 -16.09 9.45 -7.98
N SER A 218 -15.06 8.92 -8.63
CA SER A 218 -13.81 9.63 -8.96
C SER A 218 -12.96 8.78 -9.91
N ASP A 219 -12.33 9.41 -10.90
CA ASP A 219 -11.23 8.78 -11.67
C ASP A 219 -9.88 8.90 -10.94
N VAL A 220 -9.83 9.68 -9.85
CA VAL A 220 -8.62 9.97 -9.07
C VAL A 220 -8.75 9.33 -7.69
N PRO A 221 -8.42 8.03 -7.54
CA PRO A 221 -8.27 7.41 -6.24
C PRO A 221 -7.01 7.97 -5.55
N GLU A 222 -7.15 8.37 -4.30
CA GLU A 222 -6.05 8.78 -3.45
C GLU A 222 -5.59 7.58 -2.60
N GLY A 223 -4.38 7.10 -2.88
CA GLY A 223 -3.78 5.95 -2.21
C GLY A 223 -3.24 6.25 -0.80
N CYS A 224 -3.82 7.20 -0.07
CA CYS A 224 -3.46 7.46 1.32
C CYS A 224 -4.08 6.42 2.27
N THR A 225 -5.13 5.74 1.83
CA THR A 225 -5.73 4.59 2.49
C THR A 225 -6.16 3.58 1.43
N ILE A 226 -5.75 2.33 1.57
CA ILE A 226 -6.14 1.22 0.68
C ILE A 226 -6.59 0.08 1.57
N ILE A 227 -7.85 -0.32 1.44
CA ILE A 227 -8.42 -1.47 2.14
C ILE A 227 -8.63 -2.54 1.08
N ARG A 228 -8.03 -3.71 1.25
CA ARG A 228 -7.98 -4.72 0.19
C ARG A 228 -8.17 -6.12 0.77
N GLU A 229 -9.00 -6.91 0.13
CA GLU A 229 -9.04 -8.37 0.23
C GLU A 229 -8.03 -8.96 -0.76
N HIS A 230 -7.19 -9.88 -0.30
CA HIS A 230 -6.18 -10.54 -1.10
C HIS A 230 -6.79 -11.77 -1.78
N ILE A 231 -7.45 -11.52 -2.91
CA ILE A 231 -8.01 -12.56 -3.78
C ILE A 231 -7.12 -12.80 -5.01
N PRO A 232 -7.23 -13.95 -5.69
CA PRO A 232 -6.42 -14.23 -6.87
C PRO A 232 -6.46 -13.12 -7.94
N ILE A 233 -7.61 -12.46 -8.16
CA ILE A 233 -7.72 -11.34 -9.11
C ILE A 233 -6.93 -10.12 -8.66
N THR A 234 -6.93 -9.78 -7.37
CA THR A 234 -6.11 -8.68 -6.84
C THR A 234 -4.64 -9.04 -6.77
N ASN A 235 -4.30 -10.34 -6.83
CA ASN A 235 -2.92 -10.77 -6.97
C ASN A 235 -2.42 -10.70 -8.41
N LEU A 236 -3.31 -10.65 -9.41
CA LEU A 236 -2.90 -10.41 -10.80
C LEU A 236 -2.48 -8.96 -11.07
N PHE A 237 -2.97 -7.98 -10.28
CA PHE A 237 -2.86 -6.54 -10.56
C PHE A 237 -2.38 -5.67 -9.39
#